data_AF-A0A1I0HU52-F1
#
_entry.id   AF-A0A1I0HU52-F1
#
_cell.length_a   1.000
_cell.length_b   1.000
_cell.length_c   1.000
_cell.angle_alpha   90.00
_cell.angle_beta   90.00
_cell.angle_gamma   90.00
#
_symmetry.space_group_name_H-M   'P 1'
#
loop_
_entity.id
_entity.type
_entity.pdbx_description
1 polymer ?
#
loop_
_entity_poly.entity_id
_entity_poly.type
_entity_poly.pdbx_seq_one_letter_code
_entity_poly.pdbx_strand_id
1 'polypeptide(L)' 'MATGETGFEDVTYDLISVQYHSLKAGHDYGQYVRDAENAGLQDIASFFREVMEQDSARARRCHEFLRQISGTEQGGPATQ' A
#
# COMPACT_ATOMS: atom_id res chain seq x y z
N MET A 1 -15.71 -5.85 20.21
CA MET A 1 -15.64 -4.93 19.06
C MET A 1 -15.30 -3.57 19.63
N ALA A 2 -14.13 -3.02 19.31
CA ALA A 2 -13.75 -1.69 19.76
C ALA A 2 -14.07 -0.71 18.63
N THR A 3 -15.11 0.10 18.85
CA THR A 3 -15.48 1.26 18.04
C THR A 3 -14.44 2.35 18.28
N GLY A 4 -13.45 2.43 17.39
CA GLY A 4 -12.44 3.48 17.36
C GLY A 4 -13.02 4.76 16.76
N GLU A 5 -13.88 5.44 17.52
CA GLU A 5 -14.42 6.76 17.17
C GLU A 5 -13.39 7.84 17.50
N THR A 6 -12.45 8.08 16.59
CA THR A 6 -12.04 9.46 16.30
C THR A 6 -12.94 9.92 15.16
N GLY A 7 -13.65 11.04 15.31
CA GLY A 7 -14.79 11.45 14.45
C GLY A 7 -14.54 11.74 12.96
N PHE A 8 -13.53 11.11 12.36
CA PHE A 8 -13.39 10.83 10.93
C PHE A 8 -13.16 9.32 10.80
N GLU A 9 -14.04 8.61 10.08
CA GLU A 9 -13.78 7.24 9.62
C GLU A 9 -12.44 7.24 8.88
N ASP A 10 -11.39 6.64 9.44
CA ASP A 10 -9.99 6.93 9.06
C ASP A 10 -9.54 6.22 7.76
N VAL A 11 -10.41 6.20 6.76
CA VAL A 11 -10.15 5.67 5.42
C VAL A 11 -8.94 6.35 4.79
N THR A 12 -8.70 7.63 5.10
CA THR A 12 -7.49 8.34 4.65
C THR A 12 -6.23 7.72 5.25
N TYR A 13 -6.17 7.50 6.57
CA TYR A 13 -5.06 6.81 7.19
C TYR A 13 -4.94 5.36 6.72
N ASP A 14 -6.05 4.64 6.55
CA ASP A 14 -6.06 3.28 6.04
C ASP A 14 -5.43 3.21 4.64
N LEU A 15 -5.80 4.14 3.76
CA LEU A 15 -5.21 4.25 2.41
C LEU A 15 -3.73 4.63 2.44
N ILE A 16 -3.33 5.56 3.32
CA ILE A 16 -1.93 5.93 3.53
C ILE A 16 -1.13 4.72 4.05
N SER A 17 -1.70 3.98 5.00
CA SER A 17 -1.10 2.80 5.61
C SER A 17 -0.86 1.71 4.58
N VAL A 18 -1.88 1.35 3.79
CA VAL A 18 -1.74 0.38 2.69
C VAL A 18 -0.72 0.85 1.67
N GLN A 19 -0.78 2.13 1.24
CA GLN A 19 0.19 2.67 0.29
C GLN A 19 1.63 2.57 0.82
N TYR A 20 1.86 2.99 2.06
CA TYR A 20 3.17 2.94 2.71
C TYR A 20 3.70 1.52 2.79
N HIS A 21 2.88 0.56 3.26
CA HIS A 21 3.31 -0.83 3.42
C HIS A 21 3.61 -1.51 2.08
N SER A 22 2.81 -1.27 1.04
CA SER A 22 3.09 -1.81 -0.31
C SER A 22 4.37 -1.23 -0.91
N LEU A 23 4.64 0.08 -0.72
CA LEU A 23 5.89 0.70 -1.19
C LEU A 23 7.10 0.19 -0.41
N LYS A 24 6.96 0.03 0.91
CA LYS A 24 8.02 -0.50 1.78
C LYS A 24 8.36 -1.94 1.42
N ALA A 25 7.37 -2.79 1.23
CA ALA A 25 7.60 -4.19 0.85
C ALA A 25 8.26 -4.31 -0.54
N GLY A 26 7.89 -3.42 -1.47
CA GLY A 26 8.52 -3.28 -2.80
C GLY A 26 10.05 -3.12 -2.77
N HIS A 27 10.58 -2.44 -1.75
CA HIS A 27 12.03 -2.28 -1.57
C HIS A 27 12.72 -3.62 -1.26
N ASP A 28 12.07 -4.50 -0.50
CA ASP A 28 12.67 -5.75 -0.03
C ASP A 28 12.53 -6.89 -1.06
N TYR A 29 11.52 -6.84 -1.93
CA TYR A 29 11.26 -7.89 -2.94
C TYR A 29 12.42 -8.14 -3.90
N GLY A 30 13.19 -7.10 -4.24
CA GLY A 30 14.38 -7.27 -5.09
C GLY A 30 15.39 -8.23 -4.46
N GLN A 31 15.54 -8.22 -3.13
CA GLN A 31 16.39 -9.18 -2.44
C GLN A 31 15.79 -10.58 -2.48
N TYR A 32 14.48 -10.72 -2.24
CA TYR A 32 13.81 -12.02 -2.24
C TYR A 32 13.85 -12.71 -3.61
N VAL A 33 13.70 -11.95 -4.69
CA VAL A 33 13.86 -12.44 -6.07
C VAL A 33 15.28 -12.96 -6.28
N ARG A 34 16.31 -12.18 -5.91
CA ARG A 34 17.71 -12.59 -6.03
C ARG A 34 18.02 -13.84 -5.22
N ASP A 35 17.52 -13.93 -4.00
CA ASP A 35 17.74 -15.10 -3.14
C ASP A 35 17.12 -16.37 -3.75
N ALA A 36 15.90 -16.27 -4.28
CA ALA A 36 15.23 -17.38 -4.97
C ALA A 36 15.94 -17.76 -6.28
N GLU A 37 16.40 -16.79 -7.07
CA GLU A 37 17.18 -17.03 -8.29
C GLU A 37 18.51 -17.73 -7.98
N ASN A 38 19.25 -17.25 -6.99
CA ASN A 38 20.51 -17.83 -6.54
C ASN A 38 20.35 -19.26 -6.00
N ALA A 39 19.18 -19.57 -5.42
CA ALA A 39 18.83 -20.91 -4.96
C ALA A 39 18.30 -21.83 -6.09
N GLY A 40 18.15 -21.33 -7.33
CA GLY A 40 17.59 -22.08 -8.45
C GLY A 40 16.07 -22.28 -8.38
N LEU A 41 15.37 -21.54 -7.52
CA LEU A 41 13.93 -21.68 -7.25
C LEU A 41 13.12 -20.71 -8.12
N GLN A 42 13.07 -20.97 -9.42
CA GLN A 42 12.49 -20.04 -10.41
C GLN A 42 10.99 -19.77 -10.21
N ASP A 43 10.22 -20.76 -9.76
CA ASP A 43 8.79 -20.58 -9.47
C ASP A 43 8.58 -19.61 -8.30
N ILE A 44 9.44 -19.66 -7.29
CA ILE A 44 9.41 -18.76 -6.12
C ILE A 44 9.86 -17.36 -6.52
N ALA A 45 10.91 -17.25 -7.35
CA ALA A 45 11.32 -15.95 -7.89
C ALA A 45 10.19 -15.30 -8.70
N SER A 46 9.47 -16.09 -9.50
CA SER A 46 8.31 -15.62 -10.27
C SER A 46 7.17 -15.17 -9.36
N PHE A 47 6.88 -15.93 -8.30
CA PHE A 47 5.92 -15.52 -7.27
C PHE A 47 6.31 -14.18 -6.62
N PHE A 48 7.57 -13.96 -6.24
CA PHE A 48 7.98 -12.68 -5.66
C PHE A 48 7.87 -11.50 -6.64
N ARG A 49 8.14 -11.72 -7.94
CA ARG A 49 7.90 -10.69 -8.96
C ARG A 49 6.41 -10.37 -9.09
N GLU A 50 5.54 -11.37 -9.06
CA GLU A 50 4.09 -11.18 -9.08
C GLU A 50 3.62 -10.36 -7.86
N VAL A 51 4.09 -10.71 -6.67
CA VAL A 51 3.77 -9.96 -5.44
C VAL A 51 4.24 -8.50 -5.54
N MET A 52 5.42 -8.26 -6.11
CA MET A 52 5.94 -6.91 -6.36
C MET A 52 5.04 -6.10 -7.30
N GLU A 53 4.57 -6.70 -8.39
CA GLU A 53 3.64 -6.06 -9.33
C GLU A 53 2.31 -5.72 -8.66
N GLN A 54 1.76 -6.65 -7.87
CA GLN A 54 0.52 -6.44 -7.14
C GLN A 54 0.62 -5.29 -6.12
N ASP A 55 1.74 -5.21 -5.39
CA ASP A 55 1.97 -4.13 -4.43
C ASP A 55 2.18 -2.77 -5.10
N SER A 56 2.88 -2.73 -6.25
CA SER A 56 2.96 -1.52 -7.06
C SER A 56 1.58 -1.03 -7.51
N ALA A 57 0.72 -1.96 -7.95
CA ALA A 57 -0.65 -1.66 -8.33
C ALA A 57 -1.49 -1.17 -7.14
N ARG A 58 -1.38 -1.82 -5.96
CA ARG A 58 -2.05 -1.39 -4.72
C ARG A 58 -1.63 0.02 -4.32
N ALA A 59 -0.33 0.30 -4.26
CA ALA A 59 0.20 1.61 -3.90
C ALA A 59 -0.33 2.71 -4.84
N ARG A 60 -0.32 2.45 -6.15
CA ARG A 60 -0.88 3.37 -7.15
C ARG A 60 -2.37 3.60 -6.94
N ARG A 61 -3.14 2.54 -6.66
CA ARG A 61 -4.58 2.65 -6.46
C ARG A 61 -4.93 3.45 -5.20
N CYS A 62 -4.20 3.25 -4.11
CA CYS A 62 -4.32 4.09 -2.92
C CYS A 62 -4.01 5.57 -3.23
N HIS A 63 -3.02 5.84 -4.08
CA HIS A 63 -2.68 7.21 -4.49
C HIS A 63 -3.85 7.88 -5.23
N GLU A 64 -4.49 7.14 -6.15
CA GLU A 64 -5.65 7.62 -6.89
C GLU A 64 -6.83 7.93 -5.95
N PHE A 65 -7.10 7.07 -4.97
CA PHE A 65 -8.16 7.31 -3.98
C PHE A 65 -7.86 8.51 -3.08
N LEU A 66 -6.63 8.64 -2.59
CA LEU A 66 -6.21 9.80 -1.79
C LEU A 66 -6.38 11.11 -2.58
N ARG A 67 -6.06 11.11 -3.88
CA ARG A 67 -6.28 12.26 -4.76
C ARG A 67 -7.78 12.59 -4.92
N GLN A 68 -8.64 11.59 -5.02
CA GLN A 68 -10.09 11.80 -5.10
C GLN A 68 -10.65 12.41 -3.81
N ILE A 69 -10.28 11.85 -2.66
CA ILE A 69 -10.72 12.33 -1.34
C ILE A 69 -10.25 13.78 -1.12
N SER A 70 -8.99 14.08 -1.46
CA SER A 70 -8.42 15.43 -1.32
C SER A 70 -9.06 16.47 -2.26
N GLY A 71 -9.69 16.03 -3.35
CA GLY A 71 -10.36 16.88 -4.34
C GLY A 71 -11.86 17.09 -4.09
N THR A 72 -12.47 16.27 -3.23
CA THR A 72 -13.84 16.43 -2.74
C THR A 72 -13.83 17.23 -1.43
N GLU A 73 -14.82 18.09 -1.19
CA GLU A 73 -14.97 18.91 0.04
C GLU A 73 -15.25 18.09 1.33
N GLN A 74 -14.63 16.93 1.47
CA GLN A 74 -14.65 16.07 2.66
C GLN A 74 -13.37 16.22 3.50
N GLY A 75 -12.56 17.25 3.21
CA GLY A 75 -11.44 17.67 4.05
C GLY A 75 -11.90 18.64 5.15
N GLY A 76 -12.31 18.09 6.30
CA GLY A 76 -12.40 18.83 7.57
C GLY A 76 -11.51 18.15 8.63
N PRO A 77 -10.99 18.87 9.63
CA PRO A 77 -11.74 19.85 10.39
C PRO A 77 -11.44 21.28 9.97
N ALA A 78 -12.50 22.09 9.94
CA ALA A 78 -12.36 23.54 10.04
C ALA A 78 -11.70 23.86 11.39
N THR A 79 -10.42 24.18 11.37
CA THR A 79 -9.77 24.91 12.45
C THR A 79 -10.33 26.33 12.44
N GLN A 80 -11.18 26.62 13.43
CA GLN A 80 -11.43 27.99 13.90
C GLN A 80 -10.23 28.50 14.70
#